data_AF-E0UJ91-F1
#
_entry.id   AF-E0UJ91-F1
#
_cell.length_a   1.000
_cell.length_b   1.000
_cell.length_c   1.000
_cell.angle_alpha   90.00
_cell.angle_beta   90.00
_cell.angle_gamma   90.00
#
_symmetry.space_group_name_H-M   'P 1'
#
loop_
_entity.id
_entity.type
_entity.pdbx_description
1 polymer ?
#
loop_
_entity_poly.entity_id
_entity_poly.type
_entity_poly.pdbx_seq_one_letter_code
_entity_poly.pdbx_strand_id
1 'polypeptide(L)'
;MKNSSLLCSLVGLLASSTLTGLLFINPTQAQSSPHHPQHPLNSSSGCCSGMGMTNQQQDKHFIQMMIPHHQGAIDMANLALKQSQHPQIKQLAEAIKKTQNQEIEQLKTWYKQWYGVELPNDSNSQTSANSSGCGMMSMMSTNLQALKNASDFDKVFIEEMIPHHQNAVMMSAMVLNSPHPELRNLALNIINTQSAEIEEMNQWLNSWY
;
A
#
# COMPACT_ATOMS: atom_id res chain seq x y z
N MET A 1 22.95 -25.40 40.93
CA MET A 1 22.35 -24.23 40.26
C MET A 1 22.82 -24.24 38.82
N LYS A 2 21.92 -24.55 37.87
CA LYS A 2 22.20 -24.56 36.43
C LYS A 2 21.77 -23.21 35.86
N ASN A 3 22.70 -22.47 35.27
CA ASN A 3 22.41 -21.27 34.48
C ASN A 3 22.52 -21.66 33.00
N SER A 4 21.38 -21.73 32.32
CA SER A 4 21.31 -21.94 30.88
C SER A 4 21.23 -20.59 30.17
N SER A 5 22.28 -20.28 29.42
CA SER A 5 22.34 -19.18 28.46
C SER A 5 21.49 -19.52 27.23
N LEU A 6 20.45 -18.73 26.98
CA LEU A 6 19.65 -18.81 25.75
C LEU A 6 20.30 -17.93 24.68
N LEU A 7 20.96 -18.58 23.71
CA LEU A 7 21.22 -18.02 22.39
C LEU A 7 19.91 -18.05 21.60
N CYS A 8 19.35 -16.88 21.26
CA CYS A 8 18.38 -16.78 20.17
C CYS A 8 19.13 -16.43 18.89
N SER A 9 19.27 -17.41 18.01
CA SER A 9 19.79 -17.27 16.66
C SER A 9 18.80 -16.51 15.79
N LEU A 10 19.28 -15.46 15.10
CA LEU A 10 18.61 -14.84 13.96
C LEU A 10 18.48 -15.89 12.85
N VAL A 11 17.25 -16.16 12.40
CA VAL A 11 16.99 -16.79 11.10
C VAL A 11 16.37 -15.71 10.22
N GLY A 12 17.15 -15.22 9.26
CA GLY A 12 16.63 -14.44 8.16
C GLY A 12 15.81 -15.36 7.25
N LEU A 13 14.53 -15.05 7.05
CA LEU A 13 13.71 -15.75 6.07
C LEU A 13 13.85 -15.06 4.71
N LEU A 14 14.62 -15.70 3.83
CA LEU A 14 14.45 -15.57 2.39
C LEU A 14 13.18 -16.34 2.03
N ALA A 15 12.08 -15.66 1.74
CA ALA A 15 10.87 -16.30 1.26
C ALA A 15 11.05 -16.67 -0.22
N SER A 16 11.53 -17.90 -0.45
CA SER A 16 11.42 -18.57 -1.75
C SER A 16 10.45 -19.74 -1.62
N SER A 17 9.43 -19.70 -2.47
CA SER A 17 8.77 -20.83 -3.12
C SER A 17 7.68 -21.65 -2.39
N THR A 18 6.70 -22.01 -3.25
CA THR A 18 5.78 -23.16 -3.23
C THR A 18 4.41 -22.99 -2.57
N LEU A 19 3.45 -22.60 -3.42
CA LEU A 19 2.02 -22.80 -3.27
C LEU A 19 1.71 -24.31 -3.24
N THR A 20 1.29 -24.84 -2.09
CA THR A 20 0.69 -26.17 -1.98
C THR A 20 -0.70 -26.01 -1.38
N GLY A 21 -1.73 -26.19 -2.21
CA GLY A 21 -3.13 -26.12 -1.80
C GLY A 21 -3.56 -27.39 -1.06
N LEU A 22 -4.24 -27.21 0.06
CA LEU A 22 -5.02 -28.24 0.75
C LEU A 22 -6.37 -27.62 1.12
N LEU A 23 -7.39 -27.99 0.35
CA LEU A 23 -8.80 -27.65 0.59
C LEU A 23 -9.34 -28.55 1.69
N PHE A 24 -9.72 -27.97 2.83
CA PHE A 24 -10.60 -28.61 3.80
C PHE A 24 -12.01 -28.04 3.64
N ILE A 25 -12.91 -28.83 3.05
CA ILE A 25 -14.35 -28.57 3.01
C ILE A 25 -14.99 -29.17 4.27
N ASN A 26 -15.51 -28.32 5.14
CA ASN A 26 -16.41 -28.71 6.24
C ASN A 26 -17.84 -28.26 5.89
N PRO A 27 -18.81 -29.17 5.71
CA PRO A 27 -20.20 -28.79 5.51
C PRO A 27 -20.87 -28.72 6.88
N THR A 28 -21.19 -27.53 7.37
CA THR A 28 -22.13 -27.40 8.50
C THR A 28 -23.25 -26.43 8.14
N GLN A 29 -24.38 -27.08 7.86
CA GLN A 29 -25.79 -26.67 7.88
C GLN A 29 -26.14 -25.21 8.15
N ALA A 30 -26.85 -24.62 7.17
CA ALA A 30 -27.52 -23.34 7.24
C ALA A 30 -28.65 -23.35 8.28
N GLN A 31 -28.72 -22.29 9.09
CA GLN A 31 -29.84 -22.01 9.98
C GLN A 31 -30.26 -20.54 9.80
N SER A 32 -31.45 -20.35 9.25
CA SER A 32 -32.07 -19.06 8.95
C SER A 32 -32.82 -18.48 10.16
N SER A 33 -32.70 -17.17 10.41
CA SER A 33 -33.59 -16.35 11.26
C SER A 33 -33.34 -14.85 10.97
N PRO A 34 -34.21 -13.89 11.38
CA PRO A 34 -35.32 -13.35 10.60
C PRO A 34 -35.11 -11.89 10.12
N HIS A 35 -35.96 -11.48 9.18
CA HIS A 35 -36.03 -10.15 8.58
C HIS A 35 -36.07 -8.98 9.59
N HIS A 36 -35.24 -7.97 9.33
CA HIS A 36 -35.38 -6.61 9.86
C HIS A 36 -35.55 -5.62 8.70
N PRO A 37 -36.32 -4.52 8.89
CA PRO A 37 -36.89 -3.74 7.79
C PRO A 37 -35.84 -2.99 6.96
N GLN A 38 -36.02 -3.05 5.65
CA GLN A 38 -35.19 -2.35 4.67
C GLN A 38 -35.50 -0.84 4.71
N HIS A 39 -34.55 -0.05 5.20
CA HIS A 39 -34.45 1.34 4.81
C HIS A 39 -33.83 1.41 3.41
N PRO A 40 -34.44 2.09 2.43
CA PRO A 40 -33.83 2.26 1.12
C PRO A 40 -32.64 3.22 1.26
N LEU A 41 -31.43 2.66 1.38
CA LEU A 41 -30.22 3.42 1.13
C LEU A 41 -30.18 3.71 -0.36
N ASN A 42 -30.60 4.93 -0.68
CA ASN A 42 -30.42 5.61 -1.94
C ASN A 42 -29.04 5.28 -2.53
N SER A 43 -29.05 4.73 -3.75
CA SER A 43 -27.89 4.38 -4.55
C SER A 43 -26.93 5.56 -4.70
N SER A 44 -25.90 5.60 -3.86
CA SER A 44 -24.71 6.42 -4.06
C SER A 44 -23.48 5.59 -4.43
N SER A 45 -23.69 4.42 -5.05
CA SER A 45 -22.66 3.55 -5.64
C SER A 45 -21.98 4.14 -6.90
N GLY A 46 -21.97 5.46 -7.06
CA GLY A 46 -21.78 6.14 -8.35
C GLY A 46 -20.50 6.95 -8.53
N CYS A 47 -19.43 6.74 -7.74
CA CYS A 47 -18.21 7.57 -7.88
C CYS A 47 -16.94 6.83 -8.29
N CYS A 48 -16.87 5.50 -8.20
CA CYS A 48 -15.58 4.78 -8.34
C CYS A 48 -15.59 3.63 -9.36
N SER A 49 -16.63 3.51 -10.19
CA SER A 49 -16.54 2.63 -11.36
C SER A 49 -15.97 3.42 -12.53
N GLY A 50 -14.80 2.99 -13.01
CA GLY A 50 -14.13 3.46 -14.22
C GLY A 50 -14.98 3.24 -15.47
N MET A 51 -16.11 3.93 -15.59
CA MET A 51 -16.91 3.99 -16.80
C MET A 51 -16.17 4.86 -17.82
N GLY A 52 -15.32 4.22 -18.63
CA GLY A 52 -14.82 4.79 -19.89
C GLY A 52 -13.31 4.90 -20.06
N MET A 53 -12.49 4.53 -19.06
CA MET A 53 -11.03 4.44 -19.28
C MET A 53 -10.67 3.13 -19.97
N THR A 54 -9.83 3.20 -20.99
CA THR A 54 -9.17 2.01 -21.55
C THR A 54 -8.13 1.49 -20.56
N ASN A 55 -7.78 0.20 -20.61
CA ASN A 55 -6.74 -0.36 -19.74
C ASN A 55 -5.41 0.42 -19.87
N GLN A 56 -5.07 0.89 -21.07
CA GLN A 56 -3.88 1.72 -21.28
C GLN A 56 -3.95 3.09 -20.57
N GLN A 57 -5.13 3.69 -20.47
CA GLN A 57 -5.34 4.92 -19.69
C GLN A 57 -5.25 4.64 -18.18
N GLN A 58 -5.75 3.49 -17.73
CA GLN A 58 -5.61 3.05 -16.34
C GLN A 58 -4.14 2.86 -15.95
N ASP A 59 -3.34 2.20 -16.80
CA ASP A 59 -1.90 2.01 -16.59
C ASP A 59 -1.17 3.35 -16.48
N LYS A 60 -1.47 4.27 -17.39
CA LYS A 60 -0.87 5.60 -17.40
C LYS A 60 -1.18 6.35 -16.11
N HIS A 61 -2.45 6.32 -15.70
CA HIS A 61 -2.91 6.98 -14.49
C HIS A 61 -2.31 6.34 -13.23
N PHE A 62 -2.26 5.00 -13.17
CA PHE A 62 -1.63 4.27 -12.08
C PHE A 62 -0.17 4.68 -11.90
N ILE A 63 0.62 4.74 -12.97
CA ILE A 63 2.03 5.16 -12.86
C ILE A 63 2.14 6.60 -12.35
N GLN A 64 1.34 7.52 -12.92
CA GLN A 64 1.35 8.94 -12.52
C GLN A 64 0.97 9.15 -11.06
N MET A 65 0.17 8.26 -10.48
CA MET A 65 -0.26 8.33 -9.09
C MET A 65 0.65 7.51 -8.15
N MET A 66 1.07 6.31 -8.53
CA MET A 66 1.85 5.44 -7.64
C MET A 66 3.26 5.99 -7.37
N ILE A 67 3.86 6.73 -8.30
CA ILE A 67 5.18 7.36 -8.08
C ILE A 67 5.15 8.36 -6.91
N PRO A 68 4.30 9.41 -6.92
CA PRO A 68 4.22 10.32 -5.77
C PRO A 68 3.70 9.62 -4.50
N HIS A 69 2.85 8.58 -4.63
CA HIS A 69 2.45 7.74 -3.49
C HIS A 69 3.67 7.12 -2.81
N HIS A 70 4.52 6.44 -3.58
CA HIS A 70 5.72 5.81 -3.07
C HIS A 70 6.70 6.82 -2.47
N GLN A 71 6.81 8.01 -3.06
CA GLN A 71 7.65 9.06 -2.49
C GLN A 71 7.20 9.47 -1.08
N GLY A 72 5.89 9.56 -0.82
CA GLY A 72 5.35 9.82 0.51
C GLY A 72 5.76 8.77 1.54
N ALA A 73 5.63 7.49 1.21
CA ALA A 73 6.08 6.40 2.08
C ALA A 73 7.61 6.40 2.32
N ILE A 74 8.41 6.72 1.30
CA ILE A 74 9.86 6.88 1.42
C ILE A 74 10.20 8.03 2.39
N ASP A 75 9.48 9.14 2.33
CA ASP A 75 9.72 10.28 3.21
C ASP A 75 9.36 9.95 4.68
N MET A 76 8.24 9.25 4.90
CA MET A 76 7.90 8.71 6.22
C MET A 76 8.95 7.73 6.73
N ALA A 77 9.42 6.80 5.88
CA ALA A 77 10.47 5.84 6.23
C ALA A 77 11.78 6.55 6.59
N ASN A 78 12.18 7.59 5.86
CA ASN A 78 13.36 8.38 6.19
C ASN A 78 13.25 9.10 7.55
N LEU A 79 12.05 9.50 7.97
CA LEU A 79 11.81 10.02 9.33
C LEU A 79 11.91 8.90 10.36
N ALA A 80 11.32 7.74 10.09
CA ALA A 80 11.35 6.59 10.99
C ALA A 80 12.78 6.12 11.31
N LEU A 81 13.65 6.07 10.30
CA LEU A 81 15.08 5.74 10.51
C LEU A 81 15.78 6.70 11.48
N LYS A 82 15.31 7.95 11.58
CA LYS A 82 15.89 8.98 12.46
C LYS A 82 15.24 9.01 13.84
N GLN A 83 13.93 8.81 13.94
CA GLN A 83 13.15 9.11 15.14
C GLN A 83 12.61 7.88 15.86
N SER A 84 12.45 6.76 15.16
CA SER A 84 11.86 5.55 15.74
C SER A 84 12.69 4.99 16.90
N GLN A 85 12.01 4.48 17.92
CA GLN A 85 12.63 3.81 19.06
C GLN A 85 12.60 2.28 18.90
N HIS A 86 11.63 1.74 18.14
CA HIS A 86 11.53 0.31 17.87
C HIS A 86 12.43 -0.15 16.71
N PRO A 87 13.32 -1.13 16.90
CA PRO A 87 14.14 -1.66 15.81
C PRO A 87 13.32 -2.30 14.70
N GLN A 88 12.14 -2.84 15.01
CA GLN A 88 11.19 -3.39 14.03
C GLN A 88 10.71 -2.33 13.03
N ILE A 89 10.36 -1.13 13.50
CA ILE A 89 9.96 -0.03 12.60
C ILE A 89 11.14 0.43 11.74
N LYS A 90 12.37 0.49 12.29
CA LYS A 90 13.55 0.83 11.49
C LYS A 90 13.79 -0.19 10.38
N GLN A 91 13.67 -1.48 10.69
CA GLN A 91 13.81 -2.55 9.70
C GLN A 91 12.75 -2.43 8.60
N LEU A 92 11.49 -2.19 8.97
CA LEU A 92 10.41 -1.94 8.00
C LEU A 92 10.71 -0.70 7.14
N ALA A 93 11.17 0.39 7.75
CA ALA A 93 11.51 1.62 7.03
C ALA A 93 12.64 1.41 6.01
N GLU A 94 13.67 0.62 6.33
CA GLU A 94 14.71 0.25 5.37
C GLU A 94 14.15 -0.55 4.18
N ALA A 95 13.26 -1.51 4.47
CA ALA A 95 12.61 -2.33 3.46
C ALA A 95 11.73 -1.49 2.52
N ILE A 96 10.83 -0.67 3.07
CA ILE A 96 9.97 0.27 2.33
C ILE A 96 10.82 1.16 1.44
N LYS A 97 11.85 1.81 2.00
CA LYS A 97 12.71 2.72 1.24
C LYS A 97 13.38 1.99 0.08
N LYS A 98 13.95 0.82 0.32
CA LYS A 98 14.66 0.07 -0.70
C LYS A 98 13.72 -0.34 -1.84
N THR A 99 12.61 -1.00 -1.51
CA THR A 99 11.68 -1.55 -2.49
C THR A 99 11.00 -0.43 -3.28
N GLN A 100 10.44 0.57 -2.60
CA GLN A 100 9.66 1.60 -3.29
C GLN A 100 10.53 2.53 -4.15
N ASN A 101 11.82 2.73 -3.82
CA ASN A 101 12.75 3.41 -4.74
C ASN A 101 12.96 2.59 -6.02
N GLN A 102 13.10 1.26 -5.92
CA GLN A 102 13.24 0.40 -7.10
C GLN A 102 11.99 0.43 -7.96
N GLU A 103 10.81 0.39 -7.35
CA GLU A 103 9.52 0.45 -8.04
C GLU A 103 9.31 1.80 -8.75
N ILE A 104 9.67 2.93 -8.11
CA ILE A 104 9.64 4.25 -8.76
C ILE A 104 10.47 4.25 -10.05
N GLU A 105 11.70 3.73 -10.02
CA GLU A 105 12.57 3.73 -11.19
C GLU A 105 12.07 2.80 -12.30
N GLN A 106 11.46 1.66 -11.94
CA GLN A 106 10.75 0.79 -12.89
C GLN A 106 9.57 1.51 -13.55
N LEU A 107 8.71 2.13 -12.75
CA LEU A 107 7.54 2.87 -13.22
C LEU A 107 7.92 4.03 -14.16
N LYS A 108 8.96 4.81 -13.81
CA LYS A 108 9.51 5.87 -14.68
C LYS A 108 10.00 5.32 -16.01
N THR A 109 10.76 4.22 -15.97
CA THR A 109 11.31 3.55 -17.15
C THR A 109 10.19 3.11 -18.09
N TRP A 110 9.19 2.41 -17.55
CA TRP A 110 8.05 1.94 -18.30
C TRP A 110 7.19 3.06 -18.87
N TYR A 111 6.93 4.10 -18.09
CA TYR A 111 6.17 5.26 -18.57
C TYR A 111 6.81 5.87 -19.82
N LYS A 112 8.12 6.09 -19.78
CA LYS A 112 8.87 6.62 -20.93
C LYS A 112 8.83 5.66 -22.12
N GLN A 113 9.02 4.37 -21.89
CA GLN A 113 9.00 3.34 -22.94
C GLN A 113 7.64 3.21 -23.62
N TRP A 114 6.54 3.25 -22.86
CA TRP A 114 5.20 2.99 -23.39
C TRP A 114 4.52 4.24 -23.97
N TYR A 115 4.85 5.43 -23.48
CA TYR A 115 4.17 6.67 -23.88
C TYR A 115 5.07 7.65 -24.64
N GLY A 116 6.37 7.39 -24.73
CA GLY A 116 7.32 8.22 -25.48
C GLY A 116 7.53 9.62 -24.93
N VAL A 117 7.06 9.89 -23.71
CA VAL A 117 7.16 11.18 -23.01
C VAL A 117 7.69 10.95 -21.60
N GLU A 118 8.39 11.96 -21.07
CA GLU A 118 8.73 11.99 -19.64
C GLU A 118 7.45 12.18 -18.81
N LEU A 119 7.51 11.80 -17.54
CA LEU A 119 6.43 12.11 -16.59
C LEU A 119 6.21 13.63 -16.54
N PRO A 120 4.94 14.08 -16.45
CA PRO A 120 4.65 15.49 -16.24
C PRO A 120 5.37 15.96 -14.98
N ASN A 121 6.22 16.99 -15.09
CA ASN A 121 6.79 17.64 -13.91
C ASN A 121 5.72 18.50 -13.26
N ASP A 122 5.45 18.22 -11.99
CA ASP A 122 4.41 18.81 -11.15
C ASP A 122 4.54 20.35 -11.03
N SER A 123 5.71 20.89 -11.37
CA SER A 123 6.04 22.32 -11.35
C SER A 123 5.25 23.18 -12.34
N ASN A 124 4.59 22.61 -13.34
CA ASN A 124 3.81 23.37 -14.35
C ASN A 124 2.33 22.94 -14.46
N SER A 125 1.85 21.96 -13.69
CA SER A 125 0.48 21.47 -13.78
C SER A 125 -0.48 22.25 -12.88
N GLN A 126 -0.66 23.54 -13.16
CA GLN A 126 -1.72 24.35 -12.55
C GLN A 126 -3.06 24.22 -13.31
N THR A 127 -3.14 23.32 -14.29
CA THR A 127 -4.25 23.21 -15.24
C THR A 127 -4.84 21.79 -15.34
N SER A 128 -5.17 21.17 -14.20
CA SER A 128 -6.17 20.09 -14.20
C SER A 128 -6.78 19.76 -12.84
N ALA A 129 -6.69 20.65 -11.85
CA ALA A 129 -7.34 20.47 -10.55
C ALA A 129 -8.87 20.68 -10.59
N ASN A 130 -9.48 20.79 -11.78
CA ASN A 130 -10.85 21.26 -11.92
C ASN A 130 -11.65 20.47 -12.95
N SER A 131 -11.60 19.13 -12.89
CA SER A 131 -12.65 18.24 -13.44
C SER A 131 -12.46 16.82 -12.88
N SER A 132 -13.27 16.46 -11.88
CA SER A 132 -13.56 15.08 -11.43
C SER A 132 -12.61 14.35 -10.47
N GLY A 133 -11.57 14.98 -9.92
CA GLY A 133 -10.61 14.34 -8.98
C GLY A 133 -11.01 14.40 -7.50
N CYS A 134 -12.19 13.92 -7.12
CA CYS A 134 -12.67 13.99 -5.73
C CYS A 134 -11.96 12.94 -4.83
N GLY A 135 -11.40 13.37 -3.70
CA GLY A 135 -10.99 12.51 -2.56
C GLY A 135 -9.62 11.82 -2.65
N MET A 136 -9.24 11.27 -3.81
CA MET A 136 -8.04 10.44 -3.90
C MET A 136 -6.73 11.22 -3.68
N MET A 137 -6.65 12.49 -4.08
CA MET A 137 -5.44 13.31 -3.90
C MET A 137 -5.15 13.63 -2.41
N SER A 138 -6.19 13.71 -1.57
CA SER A 138 -6.03 13.86 -0.11
C SER A 138 -5.59 12.56 0.57
N MET A 139 -5.84 11.41 -0.04
CA MET A 139 -5.46 10.08 0.45
C MET A 139 -3.98 9.75 0.15
N MET A 140 -3.31 10.56 -0.68
CA MET A 140 -1.90 10.42 -1.04
C MET A 140 -0.96 11.27 -0.20
N SER A 141 -1.49 12.25 0.55
CA SER A 141 -0.64 13.16 1.31
C SER A 141 -0.29 12.56 2.66
N THR A 142 1.00 12.41 2.93
CA THR A 142 1.52 12.06 4.25
C THR A 142 1.66 13.32 5.09
N ASN A 143 1.15 13.35 6.32
CA ASN A 143 1.34 14.49 7.21
C ASN A 143 2.69 14.42 7.94
N LEU A 144 3.78 14.63 7.20
CA LEU A 144 5.15 14.54 7.73
C LEU A 144 5.40 15.47 8.93
N GLN A 145 4.68 16.60 9.01
CA GLN A 145 4.81 17.56 10.10
C GLN A 145 4.12 17.06 11.38
N ALA A 146 2.93 16.44 11.27
CA ALA A 146 2.32 15.78 12.41
C ALA A 146 3.17 14.61 12.89
N LEU A 147 3.66 13.78 11.96
CA LEU A 147 4.52 12.65 12.27
C LEU A 147 5.81 13.09 12.99
N LYS A 148 6.49 14.10 12.48
CA LYS A 148 7.73 14.63 13.06
C LYS A 148 7.58 15.18 14.48
N ASN A 149 6.39 15.70 14.80
CA ASN A 149 6.08 16.33 16.08
C ASN A 149 5.29 15.42 17.02
N ALA A 150 5.06 14.15 16.63
CA ALA A 150 4.30 13.20 17.42
C ALA A 150 5.02 12.90 18.75
N SER A 151 4.27 12.91 19.85
CA SER A 151 4.79 12.51 21.16
C SER A 151 5.14 11.02 21.21
N ASP A 152 4.36 10.20 20.51
CA ASP A 152 4.64 8.79 20.26
C ASP A 152 4.83 8.59 18.76
N PHE A 153 6.06 8.80 18.31
CA PHE A 153 6.42 8.74 16.90
C PHE A 153 6.04 7.39 16.28
N ASP A 154 6.35 6.29 16.98
CA ASP A 154 6.18 4.92 16.47
C ASP A 154 4.70 4.59 16.28
N LYS A 155 3.84 5.01 17.23
CA LYS A 155 2.38 4.86 17.10
C LYS A 155 1.83 5.61 15.89
N VAL A 156 2.16 6.89 15.79
CA VAL A 156 1.65 7.76 14.71
C VAL A 156 2.20 7.32 13.35
N PHE A 157 3.45 6.85 13.28
CA PHE A 157 4.01 6.26 12.06
C PHE A 157 3.15 5.09 11.57
N ILE A 158 2.78 4.19 12.47
CA ILE A 158 1.97 3.03 12.10
C ILE A 158 0.54 3.44 11.71
N GLU A 159 -0.08 4.33 12.49
CA GLU A 159 -1.44 4.83 12.23
C GLU A 159 -1.55 5.56 10.88
N GLU A 160 -0.47 6.19 10.40
CA GLU A 160 -0.41 6.83 9.08
C GLU A 160 -0.01 5.86 7.96
N MET A 161 0.94 4.94 8.22
CA MET A 161 1.45 4.04 7.18
C MET A 161 0.45 2.93 6.80
N ILE A 162 -0.39 2.45 7.74
CA ILE A 162 -1.45 1.47 7.44
C ILE A 162 -2.41 1.97 6.35
N PRO A 163 -3.11 3.11 6.52
CA PRO A 163 -4.04 3.58 5.49
C PRO A 163 -3.32 3.98 4.20
N HIS A 164 -2.08 4.46 4.28
CA HIS A 164 -1.25 4.71 3.11
C HIS A 164 -1.03 3.42 2.30
N HIS A 165 -0.63 2.33 2.94
CA HIS A 165 -0.48 1.03 2.27
C HIS A 165 -1.80 0.47 1.73
N GLN A 166 -2.91 0.64 2.45
CA GLN A 166 -4.23 0.22 1.96
C GLN A 166 -4.60 0.91 0.64
N ASN A 167 -4.25 2.18 0.48
CA ASN A 167 -4.46 2.91 -0.77
C ASN A 167 -3.63 2.32 -1.93
N ALA A 168 -2.37 1.98 -1.69
CA ALA A 168 -1.53 1.35 -2.70
C ALA A 168 -2.02 -0.05 -3.10
N VAL A 169 -2.52 -0.86 -2.15
CA VAL A 169 -3.15 -2.16 -2.43
C VAL A 169 -4.38 -1.97 -3.32
N MET A 170 -5.25 -1.02 -2.97
CA MET A 170 -6.44 -0.70 -3.76
C MET A 170 -6.09 -0.21 -5.17
N MET A 171 -5.14 0.72 -5.32
CA MET A 171 -4.69 1.22 -6.62
C MET A 171 -4.09 0.11 -7.49
N SER A 172 -3.31 -0.79 -6.89
CA SER A 172 -2.70 -1.93 -7.58
C SER A 172 -3.73 -2.92 -8.08
N ALA A 173 -4.81 -3.15 -7.32
CA ALA A 173 -5.91 -4.01 -7.75
C ALA A 173 -6.60 -3.49 -9.03
N MET A 174 -6.61 -2.17 -9.27
CA MET A 174 -7.25 -1.56 -10.43
C MET A 174 -6.52 -1.82 -11.76
N VAL A 175 -5.25 -2.22 -11.73
CA VAL A 175 -4.43 -2.45 -12.94
C VAL A 175 -4.10 -3.93 -13.19
N LEU A 176 -4.78 -4.85 -12.50
CA LEU A 176 -4.59 -6.29 -12.71
C LEU A 176 -5.08 -6.79 -14.09
N ASN A 177 -5.84 -5.97 -14.81
CA ASN A 177 -6.28 -6.20 -16.20
C ASN A 177 -5.38 -5.48 -17.24
N SER A 178 -4.28 -4.84 -16.82
CA SER A 178 -3.35 -4.14 -17.71
C SER A 178 -2.93 -5.01 -18.89
N PRO A 179 -2.76 -4.49 -20.12
CA PRO A 179 -2.13 -5.23 -21.21
C PRO A 179 -0.64 -5.54 -20.96
N HIS A 180 0.04 -4.78 -20.10
CA HIS A 180 1.46 -4.93 -19.78
C HIS A 180 1.69 -5.98 -18.67
N PRO A 181 2.20 -7.20 -18.97
CA PRO A 181 2.43 -8.23 -17.96
C PRO A 181 3.36 -7.79 -16.83
N GLU A 182 4.35 -6.95 -17.14
CA GLU A 182 5.28 -6.37 -16.18
C GLU A 182 4.57 -5.48 -15.15
N LEU A 183 3.55 -4.71 -15.56
CA LEU A 183 2.76 -3.89 -14.65
C LEU A 183 1.87 -4.76 -13.76
N ARG A 184 1.24 -5.79 -14.33
CA ARG A 184 0.42 -6.74 -13.54
C ARG A 184 1.26 -7.44 -12.47
N ASN A 185 2.48 -7.85 -12.80
CA ASN A 185 3.38 -8.50 -11.86
C ASN A 185 3.81 -7.55 -10.75
N LEU A 186 4.16 -6.30 -11.07
CA LEU A 186 4.46 -5.28 -10.06
C LEU A 186 3.25 -5.04 -9.14
N ALA A 187 2.05 -4.87 -9.71
CA ALA A 187 0.83 -4.64 -8.93
C ALA A 187 0.54 -5.80 -7.95
N LEU A 188 0.71 -7.06 -8.39
CA LEU A 188 0.59 -8.21 -7.50
C LEU A 188 1.65 -8.21 -6.39
N ASN A 189 2.90 -7.82 -6.71
CA ASN A 189 3.95 -7.71 -5.70
C ASN A 189 3.66 -6.63 -4.66
N ILE A 190 3.15 -5.47 -5.08
CA ILE A 190 2.71 -4.39 -4.19
C ILE A 190 1.59 -4.89 -3.29
N ILE A 191 0.55 -5.53 -3.86
CA ILE A 191 -0.57 -6.09 -3.09
C ILE A 191 -0.06 -7.05 -2.01
N ASN A 192 0.78 -8.01 -2.38
CA ASN A 192 1.27 -9.02 -1.46
C ASN A 192 2.16 -8.43 -0.36
N THR A 193 3.13 -7.59 -0.75
CA THR A 193 4.11 -7.02 0.20
C THR A 193 3.43 -6.06 1.16
N GLN A 194 2.65 -5.11 0.62
CA GLN A 194 2.02 -4.09 1.47
C GLN A 194 0.89 -4.65 2.33
N SER A 195 0.19 -5.71 1.91
CA SER A 195 -0.75 -6.42 2.80
C SER A 195 -0.03 -7.06 3.99
N ALA A 196 1.12 -7.70 3.76
CA ALA A 196 1.91 -8.29 4.84
C ALA A 196 2.44 -7.22 5.81
N GLU A 197 2.93 -6.10 5.29
CA GLU A 197 3.39 -4.97 6.11
C GLU A 197 2.24 -4.35 6.92
N ILE A 198 1.02 -4.28 6.38
CA ILE A 198 -0.18 -3.88 7.14
C ILE A 198 -0.44 -4.86 8.30
N GLU A 199 -0.34 -6.17 8.07
CA GLU A 199 -0.54 -7.17 9.12
C GLU A 199 0.50 -7.03 10.24
N GLU A 200 1.78 -6.88 9.90
CA GLU A 200 2.86 -6.64 10.87
C GLU A 200 2.61 -5.39 11.72
N MET A 201 2.25 -4.28 11.06
CA MET A 201 1.94 -3.02 11.71
C MET A 201 0.73 -3.11 12.65
N ASN A 202 -0.33 -3.82 12.25
CA ASN A 202 -1.47 -4.07 13.13
C ASN A 202 -1.10 -4.93 14.35
N GLN A 203 -0.23 -5.93 14.18
CA GLN A 203 0.27 -6.72 15.30
C GLN A 203 1.06 -5.85 16.29
N TRP A 204 1.88 -4.93 15.80
CA TRP A 204 2.62 -3.98 16.63
C TRP A 204 1.70 -3.03 17.38
N LEU A 205 0.69 -2.45 16.72
CA LEU A 205 -0.30 -1.60 17.40
C LEU A 205 -0.96 -2.33 18.56
N ASN A 206 -1.41 -3.56 18.34
CA ASN A 206 -2.07 -4.38 19.37
C ASN A 206 -1.12 -4.82 20.49
N SER A 207 0.19 -4.91 20.22
CA SER A 207 1.17 -5.42 21.17
C SER A 207 1.84 -4.32 22.00
N TRP A 208 1.95 -3.11 21.45
CA TRP A 208 2.71 -2.00 22.06
C TRP A 208 1.82 -0.96 22.74
N TYR A 209 0.52 -0.91 22.41
CA TYR A 209 -0.43 0.12 22.86
C TYR A 209 -1.76 -0.48 23.33
#